data_AF-A0A1E5JQ95-F1
#
_entry.id   AF-A0A1E5JQ95-F1
#
_cell.length_a   1.000
_cell.length_b   1.000
_cell.length_c   1.000
_cell.angle_alpha   90.00
_cell.angle_beta   90.00
_cell.angle_gamma   90.00
#
_symmetry.space_group_name_H-M   'P 1'
#
loop_
_entity.id
_entity.type
_entity.pdbx_description
1 polymer ?
#
loop_
_entity_poly.entity_id
_entity_poly.type
_entity_poly.pdbx_seq_one_letter_code
_entity_poly.pdbx_strand_id
1 'polypeptide(L)'
;MSAQAPVELYDAPGGVSPEKYKKKMLPSRDDLLKAMQCAEKSPELARYLRQQVHQIVENSIALNKNPESKALAHQVLKAVNEFTQFVEYKFSQESQVWSGKPPKSSFDQMQSKIAEKAGATISEKNFPSIRFDFGISNEGHFVRGYGSTEKGAPPLEEETVDSLDRLFNAWLANNHQVITRDGFFFKNEKGAERQLTGEEVEAIMADSAKDFKEYLKKSGVETELVSRQREYPGEHRLEETKKAAAQKAVDRVIKEAELEEERPEPEQPQNVGPG
;
A
#
# COMPACT_ATOMS: atom_id res chain seq x y z
N MET A 1 37.28 52.30 68.48
CA MET A 1 36.33 51.19 68.68
C MET A 1 34.96 51.66 68.21
N SER A 2 34.52 51.18 67.05
CA SER A 2 33.14 51.35 66.59
C SER A 2 32.81 50.13 65.74
N ALA A 3 31.80 49.39 66.17
CA ALA A 3 31.33 48.17 65.54
C ALA A 3 30.51 48.53 64.30
N GLN A 4 30.89 47.99 63.14
CA GLN A 4 30.02 47.98 61.95
C GLN A 4 29.36 46.60 61.86
N ALA A 5 28.04 46.60 62.00
CA ALA A 5 27.18 45.45 61.73
C ALA A 5 27.18 45.11 60.23
N PRO A 6 26.95 43.85 59.83
CA PRO A 6 26.87 43.48 58.43
C PRO A 6 25.55 43.97 57.82
N VAL A 7 25.65 44.54 56.63
CA VAL A 7 24.52 44.91 55.77
C VAL A 7 23.88 43.62 55.26
N GLU A 8 22.61 43.40 55.59
CA GLU A 8 21.76 42.40 54.94
C GLU A 8 21.63 42.75 53.46
N LEU A 9 22.29 41.96 52.60
CA LEU A 9 22.04 41.99 51.16
C LEU A 9 20.76 41.18 50.89
N TYR A 10 19.69 41.90 50.56
CA TYR A 10 18.52 41.32 49.93
C TYR A 10 18.89 40.82 48.54
N ASP A 11 18.93 39.50 48.35
CA ASP A 11 18.91 38.87 47.02
C ASP A 11 17.62 38.08 46.82
N ALA A 12 16.71 38.68 46.07
CA ALA A 12 15.80 37.99 45.15
C ALA A 12 15.53 38.99 44.01
N PRO A 13 15.44 38.58 42.72
CA PRO A 13 14.66 37.41 42.29
C PRO A 13 15.28 36.65 41.09
N GLY A 14 14.67 35.52 40.75
CA GLY A 14 14.84 34.93 39.40
C GLY A 14 15.61 33.63 39.36
N GLY A 15 15.21 32.66 40.18
CA GLY A 15 15.44 31.26 39.84
C GLY A 15 14.72 30.95 38.52
N VAL A 16 15.43 31.09 37.40
CA VAL A 16 15.04 30.45 36.14
C VAL A 16 15.14 28.96 36.39
N SER A 17 14.03 28.40 36.85
CA SER A 17 13.86 26.97 36.97
C SER A 17 14.11 26.37 35.59
N PRO A 18 15.02 25.41 35.46
CA PRO A 18 15.12 24.68 34.22
C PRO A 18 13.85 23.81 34.14
N GLU A 19 12.86 24.21 33.34
CA GLU A 19 11.91 23.25 32.76
C GLU A 19 12.68 22.34 31.80
N LYS A 20 13.63 21.58 32.36
CA LYS A 20 14.46 20.58 31.71
C LYS A 20 13.53 19.41 31.36
N TYR A 21 13.03 19.46 30.14
CA TYR A 21 12.53 18.33 29.36
C TYR A 21 11.46 17.49 30.08
N LYS A 22 10.21 17.97 30.06
CA LYS A 22 9.07 17.05 30.27
C LYS A 22 9.25 15.88 29.29
N LYS A 23 9.17 14.64 29.80
CA LYS A 23 9.11 13.42 28.97
C LYS A 23 7.85 13.49 28.12
N LYS A 24 7.89 14.22 27.00
CA LYS A 24 6.80 14.29 26.04
C LYS A 24 6.74 12.93 25.35
N MET A 25 5.71 12.16 25.68
CA MET A 25 5.41 10.91 25.00
C MET A 25 4.57 11.22 23.77
N LEU A 26 4.55 10.30 22.79
CA LEU A 26 3.57 10.39 21.71
C LEU A 26 2.16 10.31 22.31
N PRO A 27 1.19 11.07 21.76
CA PRO A 27 -0.21 10.88 22.11
C PRO A 27 -0.64 9.44 21.80
N SER A 28 -1.69 8.98 22.47
CA SER A 28 -2.24 7.65 22.19
C SER A 28 -2.71 7.56 20.73
N ARG A 29 -2.78 6.33 20.18
CA ARG A 29 -3.28 6.11 18.82
C ARG A 29 -4.67 6.72 18.63
N ASP A 30 -5.55 6.55 19.62
CA ASP A 30 -6.93 7.03 19.53
C ASP A 30 -7.00 8.56 19.52
N ASP A 31 -6.16 9.23 20.31
CA ASP A 31 -6.09 10.69 20.33
C ASP A 31 -5.52 11.23 19.02
N LEU A 32 -4.51 10.55 18.45
CA LEU A 32 -3.96 10.88 17.15
C LEU A 32 -5.02 10.75 16.05
N LEU A 33 -5.79 9.65 16.05
CA LEU A 33 -6.87 9.42 15.08
C LEU A 33 -7.98 10.47 15.20
N LYS A 34 -8.38 10.83 16.42
CA LYS A 34 -9.35 11.92 16.64
C LYS A 34 -8.81 13.27 16.13
N ALA A 35 -7.54 13.56 16.40
CA ALA A 35 -6.91 14.78 15.90
C ALA A 35 -6.88 14.81 14.36
N MET A 36 -6.59 13.68 13.71
CA MET A 36 -6.65 13.53 12.25
C MET A 36 -8.08 13.73 11.73
N GLN A 37 -9.10 13.15 12.37
CA GLN A 37 -10.50 13.36 11.99
C GLN A 37 -10.92 14.84 12.08
N CYS A 38 -10.47 15.57 13.10
CA CYS A 38 -10.70 17.01 13.20
C CYS A 38 -9.97 17.79 12.10
N ALA A 39 -8.71 17.42 11.82
CA ALA A 39 -7.87 18.07 10.83
C ALA A 39 -8.27 17.75 9.38
N GLU A 40 -9.07 16.71 9.12
CA GLU A 40 -9.49 16.31 7.78
C GLU A 40 -10.32 17.38 7.03
N LYS A 41 -10.83 18.36 7.76
CA LYS A 41 -11.70 19.43 7.25
C LYS A 41 -10.95 20.67 6.77
N SER A 42 -9.65 20.79 7.06
CA SER A 42 -8.87 21.99 6.69
C SER A 42 -7.39 21.63 6.47
N PRO A 43 -6.79 22.05 5.34
CA PRO A 43 -5.37 21.83 5.09
C PRO A 43 -4.48 22.57 6.11
N GLU A 44 -4.93 23.71 6.65
CA GLU A 44 -4.22 24.45 7.69
C GLU A 44 -4.15 23.66 9.00
N LEU A 45 -5.28 23.06 9.42
CA LEU A 45 -5.30 22.20 10.61
C LEU A 45 -4.45 20.95 10.41
N ALA A 46 -4.47 20.35 9.22
CA ALA A 46 -3.61 19.20 8.90
C ALA A 46 -2.12 19.56 8.92
N ARG A 47 -1.72 20.75 8.45
CA ARG A 47 -0.35 21.25 8.54
C ARG A 47 0.05 21.52 9.99
N TYR A 48 -0.83 22.14 10.77
CA TYR A 48 -0.58 22.42 12.17
C TYR A 48 -0.41 21.12 12.97
N LEU A 49 -1.27 20.13 12.75
CA LEU A 49 -1.15 18.79 13.36
C LEU A 49 0.21 18.17 13.04
N ARG A 50 0.61 18.17 11.76
CA ARG A 50 1.94 17.69 11.34
C ARG A 50 3.05 18.39 12.10
N GLN A 51 3.03 19.72 12.13
CA GLN A 51 4.05 20.51 12.81
C GLN A 51 4.14 20.16 14.30
N GLN A 52 3.00 20.00 14.99
CA GLN A 52 2.97 19.63 16.41
C GLN A 52 3.52 18.22 16.65
N VAL A 53 3.18 17.24 15.81
CA VAL A 53 3.69 15.88 15.94
C VAL A 53 5.20 15.83 15.70
N HIS A 54 5.71 16.53 14.68
CA HIS A 54 7.15 16.68 14.44
C HIS A 54 7.85 17.29 15.65
N GLN A 55 7.33 18.38 16.19
CA GLN A 55 7.88 19.02 17.40
C GLN A 55 7.86 18.09 18.62
N ILE A 56 6.83 17.25 18.80
CA ILE A 56 6.78 16.28 19.90
C ILE A 56 7.88 15.24 19.74
N VAL A 57 8.07 14.70 18.52
CA VAL A 57 9.07 13.68 18.24
C VAL A 57 10.49 14.22 18.41
N GLU A 58 10.79 15.38 17.82
CA GLU A 58 12.10 16.03 17.90
C GLU A 58 12.50 16.36 19.34
N ASN A 59 11.56 16.88 20.13
CA ASN A 59 11.82 17.30 21.50
C ASN A 59 11.73 16.15 22.52
N SER A 60 11.32 14.95 22.11
CA SER A 60 11.18 13.81 23.02
C SER A 60 12.50 13.07 23.20
N ILE A 61 13.09 13.23 24.37
CA ILE A 61 14.23 12.42 24.81
C ILE A 61 13.84 10.93 24.87
N ALA A 62 12.60 10.60 25.21
CA ALA A 62 12.14 9.22 25.38
C ALA A 62 12.10 8.46 24.05
N LEU A 63 11.62 9.11 22.98
CA LEU A 63 11.52 8.51 21.65
C LEU A 63 12.88 8.35 20.97
N ASN A 64 13.82 9.25 21.27
CA ASN A 64 15.15 9.24 20.67
C ASN A 64 16.15 8.29 21.35
N LYS A 65 15.79 7.70 22.50
CA LYS A 65 16.67 6.82 23.29
C LYS A 65 16.62 5.35 22.91
N ASN A 66 15.45 4.82 22.55
CA ASN A 66 15.26 3.41 22.23
C ASN A 66 15.05 3.24 20.71
N PRO A 67 15.78 2.34 20.01
CA PRO A 67 15.55 2.06 18.59
C PRO A 67 14.10 1.71 18.26
N GLU A 68 13.39 0.96 19.10
CA GLU A 68 11.98 0.60 18.87
C GLU A 68 11.06 1.83 18.93
N SER A 69 11.25 2.70 19.92
CA SER A 69 10.48 3.93 20.05
C SER A 69 10.77 4.93 18.93
N LYS A 70 12.01 4.93 18.42
CA LYS A 70 12.40 5.71 17.25
C LYS A 70 11.73 5.20 15.98
N ALA A 71 11.70 3.88 15.78
CA ALA A 71 10.99 3.27 14.64
C ALA A 71 9.48 3.59 14.68
N LEU A 72 8.85 3.47 15.85
CA LEU A 72 7.44 3.85 16.04
C LEU A 72 7.22 5.34 15.74
N ALA A 73 8.10 6.22 16.23
CA ALA A 73 8.00 7.65 15.96
C ALA A 73 8.11 7.95 14.46
N HIS A 74 9.02 7.28 13.74
CA HIS A 74 9.12 7.42 12.28
C HIS A 74 7.86 6.93 11.55
N GLN A 75 7.25 5.83 11.99
CA GLN A 75 5.98 5.35 11.43
C GLN A 75 4.85 6.37 11.65
N VAL A 76 4.75 6.93 12.85
CA VAL A 76 3.75 7.98 13.15
C VAL A 76 4.00 9.24 12.31
N LEU A 77 5.25 9.68 12.19
CA LEU A 77 5.60 10.83 11.34
C LEU A 77 5.24 10.57 9.88
N LYS A 78 5.54 9.37 9.36
CA LYS A 78 5.17 8.97 7.99
C LYS A 78 3.66 9.03 7.80
N ALA A 79 2.88 8.41 8.70
CA ALA A 79 1.43 8.40 8.62
C ALA A 79 0.82 9.81 8.70
N VAL A 80 1.32 10.67 9.58
CA VAL A 80 0.84 12.06 9.69
C VAL A 80 1.22 12.88 8.46
N ASN A 81 2.43 12.70 7.92
CA ASN A 81 2.84 13.37 6.68
C ASN A 81 1.96 12.97 5.49
N GLU A 82 1.70 11.67 5.33
CA GLU A 82 0.83 11.13 4.28
C GLU A 82 -0.61 11.64 4.44
N PHE A 83 -1.12 11.69 5.67
CA PHE A 83 -2.44 12.27 5.95
C PHE A 83 -2.49 13.76 5.60
N THR A 84 -1.51 14.56 6.02
CA THR A 84 -1.49 15.98 5.68
C THR A 84 -1.46 16.18 4.17
N GLN A 85 -0.64 15.40 3.47
CA GLN A 85 -0.57 15.43 2.01
C GLN A 85 -1.91 15.03 1.36
N PHE A 86 -2.59 14.01 1.90
CA PHE A 86 -3.93 13.61 1.47
C PHE A 86 -4.95 14.75 1.62
N VAL A 87 -4.96 15.42 2.78
CA VAL A 87 -5.86 16.57 3.01
C VAL A 87 -5.50 17.71 2.05
N GLU A 88 -4.22 18.01 1.84
CA GLU A 88 -3.80 19.04 0.89
C GLU A 88 -4.30 18.74 -0.53
N TYR A 89 -4.24 17.49 -0.99
CA TYR A 89 -4.78 17.10 -2.28
C TYR A 89 -6.29 17.25 -2.39
N LYS A 90 -7.02 16.85 -1.34
CA LYS A 90 -8.48 16.99 -1.26
C LYS A 90 -8.93 18.45 -1.37
N PHE A 91 -8.14 19.39 -0.86
CA PHE A 91 -8.45 20.83 -0.85
C PHE A 91 -7.65 21.65 -1.87
N SER A 92 -6.81 21.02 -2.70
CA SER A 92 -6.03 21.69 -3.76
C SER A 92 -6.95 22.08 -4.92
N GLN A 93 -7.87 23.01 -4.66
CA GLN A 93 -8.72 23.60 -5.69
C GLN A 93 -7.86 24.43 -6.64
N GLU A 94 -7.50 23.84 -7.76
CA GLU A 94 -7.27 24.60 -8.98
C GLU A 94 -8.61 25.25 -9.34
N SER A 95 -8.73 26.50 -8.90
CA SER A 95 -9.94 27.29 -8.84
C SER A 95 -10.49 27.61 -10.23
N GLN A 96 -11.19 26.65 -10.83
CA GLN A 96 -12.12 26.86 -11.95
C GLN A 96 -13.54 27.15 -11.44
N VAL A 97 -13.73 27.35 -10.13
CA VAL A 97 -15.05 27.65 -9.52
C VAL A 97 -15.68 28.91 -10.15
N TRP A 98 -14.84 29.86 -10.56
CA TRP A 98 -15.24 31.08 -11.26
C TRP A 98 -15.22 30.97 -12.79
N SER A 99 -14.77 29.85 -13.37
CA SER A 99 -14.69 29.67 -14.83
C SER A 99 -15.96 29.06 -15.44
N GLY A 100 -17.02 28.91 -14.65
CA GLY A 100 -18.29 28.32 -15.09
C GLY A 100 -18.23 26.83 -15.41
N LYS A 101 -17.11 26.15 -15.11
CA LYS A 101 -17.01 24.69 -15.25
C LYS A 101 -17.40 24.02 -13.93
N PRO A 102 -18.08 22.86 -13.97
CA PRO A 102 -18.38 22.13 -12.75
C PRO A 102 -17.08 21.75 -12.03
N PRO A 103 -17.01 21.89 -10.70
CA PRO A 103 -15.84 21.43 -9.95
C PRO A 103 -15.70 19.92 -10.11
N LYS A 104 -14.45 19.44 -10.22
CA LYS A 104 -14.14 18.02 -10.14
C LYS A 104 -14.57 17.47 -8.78
N SER A 105 -14.90 16.18 -8.71
CA SER A 105 -15.11 15.54 -7.42
C SER A 105 -13.82 15.56 -6.59
N SER A 106 -13.93 15.55 -5.27
CA SER A 106 -12.76 15.49 -4.38
C SER A 106 -11.89 14.27 -4.65
N PHE A 107 -12.50 13.14 -5.05
CA PHE A 107 -11.81 11.93 -5.44
C PHE A 107 -10.99 12.12 -6.72
N ASP A 108 -11.61 12.61 -7.81
CA ASP A 108 -10.90 12.81 -9.09
C ASP A 108 -9.78 13.83 -8.96
N GLN A 109 -10.00 14.87 -8.16
CA GLN A 109 -9.01 15.90 -7.87
C GLN A 109 -7.81 15.33 -7.13
N MET A 110 -8.07 14.54 -6.09
CA MET A 110 -7.03 13.87 -5.33
C MET A 110 -6.20 12.93 -6.21
N GLN A 111 -6.85 12.08 -7.01
CA GLN A 111 -6.14 11.15 -7.90
C GLN A 111 -5.34 11.89 -8.98
N SER A 112 -5.88 12.99 -9.52
CA SER A 112 -5.15 13.85 -10.45
C SER A 112 -3.88 14.44 -9.81
N LYS A 113 -3.95 14.91 -8.57
CA LYS A 113 -2.81 15.51 -7.86
C LYS A 113 -1.77 14.47 -7.41
N ILE A 114 -2.22 13.27 -7.02
CA ILE A 114 -1.36 12.13 -6.77
C ILE A 114 -0.58 11.79 -8.05
N ALA A 115 -1.27 11.71 -9.19
CA ALA A 115 -0.65 11.42 -10.47
C ALA A 115 0.34 12.52 -10.90
N GLU A 116 -0.01 13.80 -10.74
CA GLU A 116 0.87 14.92 -11.07
C GLU A 116 2.17 14.89 -10.26
N LYS A 117 2.08 14.71 -8.93
CA LYS A 117 3.28 14.66 -8.09
C LYS A 117 4.13 13.44 -8.39
N ALA A 118 3.51 12.28 -8.53
CA ALA A 118 4.24 11.04 -8.85
C ALA A 118 4.88 11.11 -10.25
N GLY A 119 4.21 11.75 -11.21
CA GLY A 119 4.75 12.05 -12.53
C GLY A 119 6.00 12.93 -12.44
N ALA A 120 5.93 14.05 -11.70
CA ALA A 120 7.06 14.94 -11.50
C ALA A 120 8.29 14.22 -10.89
N THR A 121 8.08 13.40 -9.86
CA THR A 121 9.17 12.62 -9.24
C THR A 121 9.86 11.67 -10.22
N ILE A 122 9.10 11.04 -11.13
CA ILE A 122 9.67 10.14 -12.14
C ILE A 122 10.37 10.93 -13.25
N SER A 123 9.77 12.03 -13.70
CA SER A 123 10.33 12.89 -14.74
C SER A 123 11.65 13.52 -14.30
N GLU A 124 11.80 13.90 -13.03
CA GLU A 124 13.08 14.38 -12.48
C GLU A 124 14.21 13.34 -12.63
N LYS A 125 13.90 12.06 -12.49
CA LYS A 125 14.87 10.96 -12.61
C LYS A 125 15.19 10.58 -14.06
N ASN A 126 14.41 11.04 -15.04
CA ASN A 126 14.67 10.90 -16.48
C ASN A 126 15.03 9.46 -16.94
N PHE A 127 14.25 8.47 -16.49
CA PHE A 127 14.45 7.09 -16.97
C PHE A 127 14.11 6.99 -18.47
N PRO A 128 14.98 6.39 -19.30
CA PRO A 128 14.73 6.26 -20.74
C PRO A 128 13.60 5.26 -21.01
N SER A 129 13.57 4.14 -20.28
CA SER A 129 12.49 3.16 -20.37
C SER A 129 12.35 2.34 -19.08
N ILE A 130 11.10 1.99 -18.75
CA ILE A 130 10.73 1.21 -17.58
C ILE A 130 9.98 -0.05 -18.05
N ARG A 131 10.40 -1.20 -17.51
CA ARG A 131 9.70 -2.47 -17.65
C ARG A 131 8.62 -2.57 -16.59
N PHE A 132 7.41 -2.87 -17.02
CA PHE A 132 6.26 -3.15 -16.16
C PHE A 132 5.87 -4.61 -16.31
N ASP A 133 6.24 -5.43 -15.32
CA ASP A 133 5.85 -6.84 -15.26
C ASP A 133 4.59 -6.97 -14.39
N PHE A 134 3.58 -7.71 -14.81
CA PHE A 134 2.40 -7.99 -13.98
C PHE A 134 1.91 -9.43 -14.15
N GLY A 135 1.23 -9.95 -13.13
CA GLY A 135 0.60 -11.27 -13.13
C GLY A 135 -0.77 -11.23 -12.48
N ILE A 136 -1.69 -12.01 -13.01
CA ILE A 136 -3.10 -12.07 -12.59
C ILE A 136 -3.39 -13.53 -12.26
N SER A 137 -3.90 -13.78 -11.05
CA SER A 137 -4.37 -15.11 -10.67
C SER A 137 -5.80 -15.35 -11.15
N ASN A 138 -6.21 -16.62 -11.22
CA ASN A 138 -7.60 -16.99 -11.52
C ASN A 138 -8.63 -16.34 -10.57
N GLU A 139 -8.25 -16.04 -9.32
CA GLU A 139 -9.12 -15.38 -8.32
C GLU A 139 -9.17 -13.85 -8.47
N GLY A 140 -8.46 -13.28 -9.45
CA GLY A 140 -8.38 -11.82 -9.67
C GLY A 140 -7.39 -11.09 -8.76
N HIS A 141 -6.55 -11.81 -8.03
CA HIS A 141 -5.42 -11.20 -7.34
C HIS A 141 -4.34 -10.78 -8.36
N PHE A 142 -3.90 -9.54 -8.25
CA PHE A 142 -3.00 -8.85 -9.16
C PHE A 142 -1.67 -8.55 -8.46
N VAL A 143 -0.58 -8.96 -9.10
CA VAL A 143 0.79 -8.64 -8.65
C VAL A 143 1.49 -7.89 -9.78
N ARG A 144 2.27 -6.87 -9.41
CA ARG A 144 3.07 -6.08 -10.36
C ARG A 144 4.47 -5.84 -9.85
N GLY A 145 5.37 -5.56 -10.78
CA GLY A 145 6.75 -5.20 -10.52
C GLY A 145 7.27 -4.25 -11.60
N TYR A 146 8.20 -3.39 -11.18
CA TYR A 146 8.85 -2.43 -12.05
C TYR A 146 10.35 -2.70 -12.11
N GLY A 147 10.97 -2.43 -13.25
CA GLY A 147 12.41 -2.54 -13.39
C GLY A 147 12.93 -1.73 -14.56
N SER A 148 14.25 -1.56 -14.62
CA SER A 148 14.89 -1.04 -15.84
C SER A 148 14.78 -2.08 -16.96
N THR A 149 14.65 -1.59 -18.19
CA THR A 149 14.75 -2.42 -19.41
C THR A 149 16.21 -2.79 -19.72
N GLU A 150 17.17 -2.04 -19.16
CA GLU A 150 18.59 -2.19 -19.40
C GLU A 150 19.13 -3.44 -18.68
N LYS A 151 19.83 -4.29 -19.42
CA LYS A 151 20.27 -5.60 -18.92
C LYS A 151 21.37 -5.42 -17.87
N GLY A 152 21.10 -5.85 -16.64
CA GLY A 152 22.06 -5.75 -15.53
C GLY A 152 22.02 -4.42 -14.78
N ALA A 153 21.10 -3.51 -15.11
CA ALA A 153 20.87 -2.31 -14.34
C ALA A 153 20.41 -2.64 -12.90
N PRO A 154 20.79 -1.80 -11.91
CA PRO A 154 20.33 -1.99 -10.54
C PRO A 154 18.80 -1.92 -10.45
N PRO A 155 18.19 -2.53 -9.42
CA PRO A 155 16.78 -2.35 -9.12
C PRO A 155 16.42 -0.86 -9.03
N LEU A 156 15.20 -0.52 -9.43
CA LEU A 156 14.69 0.83 -9.23
C LEU A 156 14.65 1.13 -7.72
N GLU A 157 14.93 2.39 -7.38
CA GLU A 157 14.81 2.87 -6.01
C GLU A 157 13.37 2.71 -5.51
N GLU A 158 13.21 2.42 -4.22
CA GLU A 158 11.91 2.21 -3.57
C GLU A 158 10.96 3.40 -3.81
N GLU A 159 11.47 4.63 -3.72
CA GLU A 159 10.68 5.83 -3.98
C GLU A 159 10.17 5.90 -5.43
N THR A 160 10.96 5.46 -6.40
CA THR A 160 10.54 5.42 -7.82
C THR A 160 9.44 4.38 -8.02
N VAL A 161 9.59 3.22 -7.38
CA VAL A 161 8.58 2.14 -7.41
C VAL A 161 7.27 2.65 -6.80
N ASP A 162 7.35 3.29 -5.63
CA ASP A 162 6.19 3.90 -4.97
C ASP A 162 5.51 4.97 -5.84
N SER A 163 6.27 5.80 -6.56
CA SER A 163 5.70 6.78 -7.51
C SER A 163 4.99 6.10 -8.69
N LEU A 164 5.59 5.06 -9.28
CA LEU A 164 4.97 4.29 -10.36
C LEU A 164 3.68 3.59 -9.90
N ASP A 165 3.69 3.07 -8.68
CA ASP A 165 2.53 2.47 -8.03
C ASP A 165 1.39 3.47 -7.84
N ARG A 166 1.72 4.68 -7.37
CA ARG A 166 0.75 5.77 -7.20
C ARG A 166 0.16 6.21 -8.54
N LEU A 167 0.96 6.29 -9.60
CA LEU A 167 0.48 6.60 -10.94
C LEU A 167 -0.44 5.53 -11.49
N PHE A 168 -0.08 4.25 -11.34
CA PHE A 168 -0.91 3.15 -11.80
C PHE A 168 -2.26 3.11 -11.06
N ASN A 169 -2.24 3.29 -9.73
CA ASN A 169 -3.47 3.34 -8.95
C ASN A 169 -4.34 4.57 -9.31
N ALA A 170 -3.71 5.72 -9.59
CA ALA A 170 -4.43 6.91 -10.06
C ALA A 170 -5.00 6.74 -11.47
N TRP A 171 -4.32 6.00 -12.36
CA TRP A 171 -4.83 5.63 -13.68
C TRP A 171 -6.06 4.71 -13.55
N LEU A 172 -5.99 3.66 -12.74
CA LEU A 172 -7.14 2.78 -12.47
C LEU A 172 -8.34 3.55 -11.92
N ALA A 173 -8.09 4.46 -10.98
CA ALA A 173 -9.15 5.27 -10.36
C ALA A 173 -9.79 6.24 -11.38
N ASN A 174 -8.99 6.94 -12.18
CA ASN A 174 -9.49 7.96 -13.11
C ASN A 174 -10.13 7.38 -14.37
N ASN A 175 -9.61 6.28 -14.90
CA ASN A 175 -10.06 5.72 -16.18
C ASN A 175 -11.09 4.60 -16.01
N HIS A 176 -10.97 3.80 -14.94
CA HIS A 176 -11.79 2.60 -14.75
C HIS A 176 -12.70 2.66 -13.51
N GLN A 177 -12.57 3.70 -12.67
CA GLN A 177 -13.26 3.81 -11.38
C GLN A 177 -12.97 2.62 -10.45
N VAL A 178 -11.75 2.10 -10.54
CA VAL A 178 -11.29 0.94 -9.78
C VAL A 178 -10.26 1.39 -8.75
N ILE A 179 -10.37 0.83 -7.54
CA ILE A 179 -9.37 0.96 -6.49
C ILE A 179 -8.75 -0.40 -6.20
N THR A 180 -7.50 -0.42 -5.74
CA THR A 180 -6.78 -1.64 -5.40
C THR A 180 -6.62 -1.76 -3.89
N ARG A 181 -6.90 -2.95 -3.33
CA ARG A 181 -6.63 -3.29 -1.92
C ARG A 181 -6.12 -4.71 -1.84
N ASP A 182 -4.98 -4.90 -1.17
CA ASP A 182 -4.36 -6.22 -0.97
C ASP A 182 -4.25 -7.05 -2.27
N GLY A 183 -3.89 -6.40 -3.37
CA GLY A 183 -3.77 -7.04 -4.69
C GLY A 183 -5.08 -7.26 -5.44
N PHE A 184 -6.24 -7.00 -4.84
CA PHE A 184 -7.54 -7.14 -5.50
C PHE A 184 -8.09 -5.81 -6.01
N PHE A 185 -8.86 -5.88 -7.10
CA PHE A 185 -9.45 -4.73 -7.76
C PHE A 185 -10.91 -4.61 -7.31
N PHE A 186 -11.31 -3.42 -6.87
CA PHE A 186 -12.66 -3.13 -6.41
C PHE A 186 -13.26 -1.99 -7.24
N LYS A 187 -14.48 -2.19 -7.71
CA LYS A 187 -15.24 -1.17 -8.42
C LYS A 187 -16.42 -0.74 -7.57
N ASN A 188 -16.68 0.57 -7.53
CA ASN A 188 -17.85 1.10 -6.84
C ASN A 188 -19.07 1.06 -7.79
N GLU A 189 -19.99 0.14 -7.54
CA GLU A 189 -21.25 0.04 -8.27
C GLU A 189 -22.39 0.46 -7.32
N LYS A 190 -22.96 1.65 -7.59
CA LYS A 190 -24.13 2.19 -6.86
C LYS A 190 -23.92 2.32 -5.34
N GLY A 191 -22.69 2.62 -4.91
CA GLY A 191 -22.37 2.82 -3.49
C GLY A 191 -21.93 1.55 -2.75
N ALA A 192 -21.90 0.40 -3.42
CA ALA A 192 -21.30 -0.83 -2.90
C ALA A 192 -20.01 -1.14 -3.67
N GLU A 193 -18.96 -1.50 -2.93
CA GLU A 193 -17.71 -1.97 -3.51
C GLU A 193 -17.86 -3.45 -3.90
N ARG A 194 -17.65 -3.77 -5.18
CA ARG A 194 -17.62 -5.13 -5.71
C ARG A 194 -16.20 -5.48 -6.12
N GLN A 195 -15.71 -6.62 -5.65
CA GLN A 195 -14.44 -7.19 -6.11
C GLN A 195 -14.60 -7.69 -7.55
N LEU A 196 -13.62 -7.36 -8.40
CA LEU A 196 -13.57 -7.81 -9.78
C LEU A 196 -13.02 -9.24 -9.87
N THR A 197 -13.54 -10.01 -10.83
CA THR A 197 -13.03 -11.36 -11.13
C THR A 197 -11.73 -11.30 -11.94
N GLY A 198 -11.01 -12.42 -12.05
CA GLY A 198 -9.79 -12.51 -12.87
C GLY A 198 -10.03 -12.07 -14.32
N GLU A 199 -11.12 -12.53 -14.94
CA GLU A 199 -11.50 -12.14 -16.31
C GLU A 199 -11.74 -10.63 -16.45
N GLU A 200 -12.37 -9.99 -15.47
CA GLU A 200 -12.60 -8.55 -15.47
C GLU A 200 -11.30 -7.76 -15.31
N VAL A 201 -10.38 -8.24 -14.48
CA VAL A 201 -9.04 -7.66 -14.31
C VAL A 201 -8.23 -7.83 -15.59
N GLU A 202 -8.27 -9.01 -16.22
CA GLU A 202 -7.62 -9.26 -17.51
C GLU A 202 -8.17 -8.34 -18.60
N ALA A 203 -9.49 -8.12 -18.65
CA ALA A 203 -10.09 -7.20 -19.62
C ALA A 203 -9.62 -5.74 -19.43
N ILE A 204 -9.47 -5.28 -18.19
CA ILE A 204 -8.87 -3.97 -17.89
C ILE A 204 -7.40 -3.94 -18.31
N MET A 205 -6.68 -5.05 -18.10
CA MET A 205 -5.25 -5.15 -18.37
C MET A 205 -4.90 -5.41 -19.84
N ALA A 206 -5.84 -5.87 -20.67
CA ALA A 206 -5.63 -6.19 -22.09
C ALA A 206 -5.06 -5.00 -22.89
N ASP A 207 -5.65 -3.82 -22.71
CA ASP A 207 -5.20 -2.57 -23.35
C ASP A 207 -4.37 -1.68 -22.41
N SER A 208 -4.21 -2.09 -21.15
CA SER A 208 -3.55 -1.29 -20.11
C SER A 208 -2.14 -0.84 -20.47
N ALA A 209 -1.38 -1.66 -21.20
CA ALA A 209 -0.04 -1.30 -21.63
C ALA A 209 0.01 -0.02 -22.45
N LYS A 210 -0.98 0.14 -23.34
CA LYS A 210 -1.10 1.30 -24.22
C LYS A 210 -1.75 2.46 -23.46
N ASP A 211 -2.85 2.19 -22.77
CA ASP A 211 -3.61 3.22 -22.06
C ASP A 211 -2.83 3.82 -20.90
N PHE A 212 -2.10 2.99 -20.14
CA PHE A 212 -1.24 3.45 -19.06
C PHE A 212 -0.03 4.22 -19.62
N LYS A 213 0.54 3.80 -20.75
CA LYS A 213 1.60 4.57 -21.44
C LYS A 213 1.10 5.96 -21.88
N GLU A 214 -0.12 6.05 -22.42
CA GLU A 214 -0.74 7.33 -22.77
C GLU A 214 -1.02 8.18 -21.53
N TYR A 215 -1.45 7.56 -20.43
CA TYR A 215 -1.66 8.23 -19.16
C TYR A 215 -0.34 8.80 -18.59
N LEU A 216 0.75 8.04 -18.61
CA LEU A 216 2.07 8.51 -18.18
C LEU A 216 2.51 9.76 -18.95
N LYS A 217 2.35 9.76 -20.28
CA LYS A 217 2.63 10.94 -21.11
C LYS A 217 1.77 12.14 -20.73
N LYS A 218 0.48 11.93 -20.50
CA LYS A 218 -0.44 12.99 -20.06
C LYS A 218 -0.05 13.56 -18.68
N SER A 219 0.53 12.73 -17.83
CA SER A 219 1.08 13.12 -16.53
C SER A 219 2.49 13.73 -16.59
N GLY A 220 3.03 13.98 -17.79
CA GLY A 220 4.33 14.63 -17.98
C GLY A 220 5.54 13.69 -17.88
N VAL A 221 5.31 12.37 -17.94
CA VAL A 221 6.37 11.36 -17.95
C VAL A 221 6.64 10.92 -19.39
N GLU A 222 7.81 11.24 -19.91
CA GLU A 222 8.22 10.91 -21.30
C GLU A 222 8.82 9.50 -21.43
N THR A 223 8.99 8.78 -20.33
CA THR A 223 9.61 7.45 -20.28
C THR A 223 8.84 6.41 -21.10
N GLU A 224 9.56 5.56 -21.83
CA GLU A 224 8.93 4.44 -22.52
C GLU A 224 8.54 3.33 -21.55
N LEU A 225 7.28 2.88 -21.61
CA LEU A 225 6.79 1.73 -20.85
C LEU A 225 6.81 0.46 -21.70
N VAL A 226 7.45 -0.60 -21.19
CA VAL A 226 7.44 -1.94 -21.79
C VAL A 226 6.72 -2.90 -20.84
N SER A 227 5.47 -3.23 -21.15
CA SER A 227 4.66 -4.15 -20.35
C SER A 227 4.93 -5.62 -20.71
N ARG A 228 4.98 -6.49 -19.70
CA ARG A 228 4.98 -7.95 -19.89
C ARG A 228 4.07 -8.62 -18.87
N GLN A 229 3.08 -9.34 -19.36
CA GLN A 229 2.33 -10.26 -18.51
C GLN A 229 3.21 -11.48 -18.21
N ARG A 230 3.25 -11.87 -16.94
CA ARG A 230 3.91 -13.06 -16.43
C ARG A 230 2.89 -13.95 -15.74
N GLU A 231 3.22 -15.23 -15.65
CA GLU A 231 2.48 -16.17 -14.82
C GLU A 231 2.44 -15.70 -13.37
N TYR A 232 1.32 -15.95 -12.72
CA TYR A 232 1.10 -15.52 -11.35
C TYR A 232 2.06 -16.26 -10.39
N PRO A 233 2.76 -15.55 -9.47
CA PRO A 233 3.70 -16.18 -8.56
C PRO A 233 3.04 -17.27 -7.69
N GLY A 234 3.50 -18.52 -7.84
CA GLY A 234 3.08 -19.65 -7.00
C GLY A 234 1.95 -20.53 -7.57
N GLU A 235 1.35 -20.16 -8.69
CA GLU A 235 0.26 -20.95 -9.30
C GLU A 235 0.75 -22.31 -9.82
N HIS A 236 1.97 -22.36 -10.37
CA HIS A 236 2.66 -23.61 -10.73
C HIS A 236 2.78 -24.60 -9.56
N ARG A 237 3.11 -24.12 -8.34
CA ARG A 237 3.23 -25.00 -7.16
C ARG A 237 1.89 -25.56 -6.73
N LEU A 238 0.81 -24.78 -6.85
CA LEU A 238 -0.54 -25.20 -6.47
C LEU A 238 -1.16 -26.13 -7.51
N GLU A 239 -0.94 -25.88 -8.80
CA GLU A 239 -1.39 -26.79 -9.85
C GLU A 239 -0.63 -28.11 -9.85
N GLU A 240 0.69 -28.09 -9.69
CA GLU A 240 1.50 -29.31 -9.62
C GLU A 240 1.14 -30.14 -8.38
N THR A 241 0.90 -29.51 -7.23
CA THR A 241 0.43 -30.22 -6.03
C THR A 241 -0.99 -30.74 -6.16
N LYS A 242 -1.91 -30.00 -6.80
CA LYS A 242 -3.27 -30.50 -7.09
C LYS A 242 -3.25 -31.65 -8.09
N LYS A 243 -2.47 -31.55 -9.17
CA LYS A 243 -2.30 -32.62 -10.17
C LYS A 243 -1.63 -33.85 -9.54
N ALA A 244 -0.60 -33.66 -8.71
CA ALA A 244 0.04 -34.77 -7.99
C ALA A 244 -0.89 -35.40 -6.95
N ALA A 245 -1.73 -34.63 -6.25
CA ALA A 245 -2.72 -35.15 -5.31
C ALA A 245 -3.85 -35.90 -6.03
N ALA A 246 -4.32 -35.39 -7.17
CA ALA A 246 -5.31 -36.05 -8.01
C ALA A 246 -4.77 -37.37 -8.58
N GLN A 247 -3.53 -37.36 -9.09
CA GLN A 247 -2.87 -38.58 -9.59
C GLN A 247 -2.71 -39.61 -8.46
N LYS A 248 -2.28 -39.18 -7.26
CA LYS A 248 -2.15 -40.06 -6.10
C LYS A 248 -3.50 -40.63 -5.62
N ALA A 249 -4.59 -39.90 -5.78
CA ALA A 249 -5.93 -40.40 -5.48
C ALA A 249 -6.40 -41.43 -6.51
N VAL A 250 -6.14 -41.19 -7.80
CA VAL A 250 -6.44 -42.15 -8.89
C VAL A 250 -5.62 -43.44 -8.72
N ASP A 251 -4.31 -43.33 -8.46
CA ASP A 251 -3.44 -44.49 -8.25
C ASP A 251 -3.85 -45.33 -7.02
N ARG A 252 -4.45 -44.69 -6.01
CA ARG A 252 -4.97 -45.39 -4.82
C ARG A 252 -6.25 -46.18 -5.13
N VAL A 253 -7.14 -45.61 -5.93
CA VAL A 253 -8.37 -46.27 -6.38
C VAL A 253 -8.04 -47.46 -7.29
N ILE A 254 -7.06 -47.31 -8.19
CA ILE A 254 -6.61 -48.41 -9.06
C ILE A 254 -6.01 -49.55 -8.24
N LYS A 255 -5.15 -49.24 -7.25
CA LYS A 255 -4.57 -50.27 -6.37
C LYS A 255 -5.60 -50.97 -5.48
N GLU A 256 -6.62 -50.26 -4.99
CA GLU A 256 -7.69 -50.88 -4.20
C GLU A 256 -8.57 -51.80 -5.06
N ALA A 257 -8.81 -51.45 -6.34
CA ALA A 257 -9.54 -52.30 -7.28
C ALA A 257 -8.76 -53.58 -7.67
N GLU A 258 -7.45 -53.47 -7.92
CA GLU A 258 -6.59 -54.62 -8.21
C GLU A 258 -6.50 -55.61 -7.03
N LEU A 259 -6.57 -55.11 -5.79
CA LEU A 259 -6.58 -55.94 -4.57
C LEU A 259 -7.92 -56.64 -4.32
N GLU A 260 -9.01 -56.13 -4.89
CA GLU A 260 -10.35 -56.70 -4.76
C GLU A 260 -10.61 -57.79 -5.82
N GLU A 261 -9.97 -57.71 -7.00
CA GLU A 261 -9.98 -58.77 -8.03
C GLU A 261 -9.15 -60.01 -7.66
N GLU A 262 -8.20 -59.92 -6.71
CA GLU A 262 -7.40 -61.08 -6.24
C GLU A 262 -8.07 -61.93 -5.15
N ARG A 263 -9.33 -61.65 -4.74
CA ARG A 263 -10.04 -62.54 -3.81
C ARG A 263 -10.49 -63.82 -4.53
N PRO A 264 -10.01 -65.01 -4.12
CA PRO A 264 -10.47 -66.26 -4.72
C PRO A 264 -11.97 -66.48 -4.44
N GLU A 265 -12.69 -66.97 -5.46
CA GLU A 265 -14.11 -67.36 -5.38
C GLU A 265 -14.33 -68.29 -4.17
N PRO A 266 -15.42 -68.12 -3.41
CA PRO A 266 -15.77 -69.07 -2.36
C PRO A 266 -16.10 -70.42 -3.00
N GLU A 267 -15.28 -71.43 -2.69
CA GLU A 267 -15.49 -72.82 -3.09
C GLU A 267 -16.91 -73.26 -2.72
N GLN A 268 -17.67 -73.69 -3.74
CA GLN A 268 -19.01 -74.24 -3.56
C GLN A 268 -18.95 -75.50 -2.67
N PRO A 269 -19.86 -75.66 -1.71
CA PRO A 269 -19.86 -76.83 -0.84
C PRO A 269 -20.18 -78.10 -1.63
N GLN A 270 -19.24 -79.04 -1.64
CA GLN A 270 -19.44 -80.38 -2.19
C GLN A 270 -20.55 -81.10 -1.42
N ASN A 271 -21.58 -81.43 -2.18
CA ASN A 271 -22.72 -82.24 -1.82
C ASN A 271 -22.27 -83.68 -1.49
N VAL A 272 -22.21 -84.05 -0.22
CA VAL A 272 -22.20 -85.45 0.22
C VAL A 272 -23.61 -85.82 0.65
N GLY A 273 -24.33 -86.48 -0.26
CA GLY A 273 -25.65 -87.06 -0.01
C GLY A 273 -25.57 -88.30 0.90
N PRO A 274 -26.69 -88.68 1.55
CA PRO A 274 -26.74 -89.80 2.49
C PRO A 274 -27.17 -91.10 1.80
N GLY A 275 -26.63 -92.24 2.27
CA GLY A 275 -27.28 -93.57 2.24
C GLY A 275 -27.25 -94.32 0.91
#